data_AF-A0A7J6LIB2-F1
#
_entry.id   AF-A0A7J6LIB2-F1
#
_cell.length_a   1.000
_cell.length_b   1.000
_cell.length_c   1.000
_cell.angle_alpha   90.00
_cell.angle_beta   90.00
_cell.angle_gamma   90.00
#
_symmetry.space_group_name_H-M   'P 1'
#
loop_
_entity.id
_entity.type
_entity.pdbx_description
1 polymer ?
#
loop_
_entity_poly.entity_id
_entity_poly.type
_entity_poly.pdbx_seq_one_letter_code
_entity_poly.pdbx_strand_id
1 'polypeptide(L)'
;MFLLALCEEGARTAVMTNKPGGREQELELASTTGGWQVLLHNDQFHTFDQVADIVHDMLGQVSRQDAFSAALKAHRYGESSLTTAPQRSVAERWVKMLTDRKITASARPLFPDGR
;
A
#
# COMPACT_ATOMS: atom_id res chain seq x y z
N MET A 1 -42.70 13.18 30.46
CA MET A 1 -43.50 11.96 30.72
C MET A 1 -42.50 10.81 30.80
N PHE A 2 -42.56 10.06 31.90
CA PHE A 2 -41.65 9.03 32.45
C PHE A 2 -40.95 8.11 31.42
N LEU A 3 -39.75 7.54 31.66
CA LEU A 3 -39.37 6.72 32.82
C LEU A 3 -37.83 6.50 32.91
N LEU A 4 -37.31 6.42 34.14
CA LEU A 4 -35.98 5.91 34.50
C LEU A 4 -35.79 4.42 34.14
N ALA A 5 -34.55 4.02 33.83
CA ALA A 5 -34.00 2.73 34.27
C ALA A 5 -32.50 2.88 34.55
N LEU A 6 -32.15 2.61 35.80
CA LEU A 6 -30.81 2.69 36.40
C LEU A 6 -29.88 1.61 35.85
N CYS A 7 -28.63 1.97 35.57
CA CYS A 7 -27.50 1.09 35.88
C CYS A 7 -26.31 1.98 36.27
N GLU A 8 -25.85 1.77 37.49
CA GLU A 8 -24.86 2.56 38.21
C GLU A 8 -23.41 2.24 37.82
N GLU A 9 -22.55 3.18 38.22
CA GLU A 9 -21.11 3.09 38.45
C GLU A 9 -20.14 3.07 37.25
N GLY A 10 -19.42 4.19 37.13
CA GLY A 10 -18.21 4.25 36.31
C GLY A 10 -17.78 5.67 35.97
N ALA A 11 -17.60 6.53 36.96
CA ALA A 11 -17.00 7.84 36.74
C ALA A 11 -15.57 7.69 36.22
N ARG A 12 -15.36 7.90 34.90
CA ARG A 12 -14.15 8.49 34.33
C ARG A 12 -14.53 9.29 33.08
N THR A 13 -14.54 10.60 33.22
CA THR A 13 -14.45 11.53 32.11
C THR A 13 -13.16 11.28 31.33
N ALA A 14 -13.24 10.60 30.20
CA ALA A 14 -12.19 10.63 29.19
C ALA A 14 -12.54 11.74 28.19
N VAL A 15 -11.95 12.91 28.42
CA VAL A 15 -11.84 13.95 27.41
C VAL A 15 -11.04 13.33 26.25
N MET A 16 -11.71 12.97 25.17
CA MET A 16 -11.03 12.53 23.95
C MET A 16 -10.38 13.76 23.30
N THR A 17 -9.18 14.12 23.77
CA THR A 17 -8.32 15.06 23.07
C THR A 17 -7.77 14.39 21.81
N ASN A 18 -8.14 14.96 20.68
CA ASN A 18 -7.67 14.77 19.30
C ASN A 18 -6.15 14.49 19.13
N LYS A 19 -5.74 13.58 18.22
CA LYS A 19 -4.46 13.64 17.46
C LYS A 19 -4.38 12.65 16.26
N PRO A 20 -3.63 12.98 15.19
CA PRO A 20 -3.67 12.31 13.89
C PRO A 20 -2.79 11.04 13.90
N GLY A 21 -3.39 9.89 14.17
CA GLY A 21 -2.67 8.62 14.39
C GLY A 21 -2.13 7.87 13.18
N GLY A 22 -2.02 8.49 12.00
CA GLY A 22 -1.63 7.76 10.78
C GLY A 22 -0.15 7.40 10.71
N ARG A 23 0.75 8.28 11.14
CA ARG A 23 2.19 8.13 10.87
C ARG A 23 2.91 7.22 11.87
N GLU A 24 2.52 7.24 13.13
CA GLU A 24 3.15 6.45 14.19
C GLU A 24 2.75 4.96 14.10
N GLN A 25 1.47 4.67 13.89
CA GLN A 25 0.99 3.30 13.64
C GLN A 25 1.62 2.69 12.38
N GLU A 26 1.83 3.50 11.34
CA GLU A 26 2.43 3.02 10.08
C GLU A 26 3.93 2.78 10.17
N LEU A 27 4.64 3.55 11.01
CA LEU A 27 6.05 3.32 11.33
C LEU A 27 6.23 2.08 12.21
N GLU A 28 5.37 1.87 13.20
CA GLU A 28 5.31 0.62 13.96
C GLU A 28 5.06 -0.56 13.03
N LEU A 29 4.05 -0.48 12.15
CA LEU A 29 3.80 -1.52 11.15
C LEU A 29 5.04 -1.77 10.29
N ALA A 30 5.63 -0.74 9.68
CA ALA A 30 6.84 -0.86 8.84
C ALA A 30 8.02 -1.52 9.58
N SER A 31 8.23 -1.17 10.85
CA SER A 31 9.29 -1.75 11.67
C SER A 31 9.06 -3.22 12.02
N THR A 32 7.79 -3.62 12.17
CA THR A 32 7.40 -5.02 12.43
C THR A 32 7.32 -5.86 11.15
N THR A 33 7.18 -5.23 9.99
CA THR A 33 6.86 -5.89 8.70
C THR A 33 8.08 -6.17 7.81
N GLY A 34 9.25 -5.59 8.09
CA GLY A 34 10.46 -5.88 7.33
C GLY A 34 10.52 -5.25 5.94
N GLY A 35 9.56 -4.38 5.57
CA GLY A 35 9.62 -3.59 4.35
C GLY A 35 8.28 -3.08 3.85
N TRP A 36 8.31 -2.53 2.63
CA TRP A 36 7.17 -2.01 1.90
C TRP A 36 7.07 -2.72 0.56
N GLN A 37 5.86 -3.05 0.13
CA GLN A 37 5.60 -3.67 -1.16
C GLN A 37 4.99 -2.63 -2.09
N VAL A 38 5.53 -2.53 -3.31
CA VAL A 38 4.92 -1.77 -4.40
C VAL A 38 4.04 -2.70 -5.21
N LEU A 39 2.79 -2.31 -5.38
CA LEU A 39 1.75 -3.05 -6.07
C LEU A 39 1.45 -2.39 -7.40
N LEU A 40 1.30 -3.21 -8.44
CA LEU A 40 0.80 -2.84 -9.75
C LEU A 40 -0.69 -3.20 -9.83
N HIS A 41 -1.52 -2.27 -10.29
CA HIS A 41 -2.94 -2.48 -10.51
C HIS A 41 -3.23 -2.72 -11.97
N ASN A 42 -4.16 -3.63 -12.27
CA ASN A 42 -4.64 -3.81 -13.63
C ASN A 42 -5.34 -2.55 -14.13
N ASP A 43 -5.06 -2.18 -15.38
CA ASP A 43 -5.76 -1.12 -16.08
C ASP A 43 -6.20 -1.59 -17.48
N GLN A 44 -7.06 -0.80 -18.13
CA GLN A 44 -7.66 -1.14 -19.42
C GLN A 44 -6.95 -0.46 -20.61
N PHE A 45 -5.90 0.33 -20.33
CA PHE A 45 -5.30 1.25 -21.27
C PHE A 45 -3.94 0.78 -21.78
N HIS A 46 -3.15 0.13 -20.93
CA HIS A 46 -1.79 -0.30 -21.24
C HIS A 46 -1.73 -1.79 -21.57
N THR A 47 -0.93 -2.13 -22.59
CA THR A 47 -0.53 -3.51 -22.87
C THR A 47 0.53 -3.97 -21.87
N PHE A 48 0.66 -5.29 -21.68
CA PHE A 48 1.66 -5.86 -20.78
C PHE A 48 3.09 -5.47 -21.15
N ASP A 49 3.41 -5.38 -22.43
CA ASP A 49 4.72 -4.92 -22.91
C ASP A 49 4.98 -3.45 -22.56
N GLN A 50 3.99 -2.56 -22.75
CA GLN A 50 4.13 -1.16 -22.37
C GLN A 50 4.37 -1.00 -20.86
N VAL A 51 3.63 -1.76 -20.04
CA VAL A 51 3.83 -1.76 -18.59
C VAL A 51 5.24 -2.25 -18.25
N ALA A 52 5.69 -3.35 -18.88
CA ALA A 52 7.01 -3.92 -18.64
C ALA A 52 8.14 -2.94 -18.99
N ASP A 53 8.04 -2.27 -20.13
CA ASP A 53 9.02 -1.28 -20.58
C ASP A 53 9.08 -0.07 -19.64
N ILE A 54 7.92 0.52 -19.30
CA ILE A 54 7.85 1.68 -18.39
C ILE A 54 8.41 1.32 -17.00
N VAL A 55 8.03 0.16 -16.47
CA VAL A 55 8.50 -0.27 -15.14
C VAL A 55 10.00 -0.50 -15.14
N HIS A 56 10.52 -1.18 -16.17
CA HIS A 56 11.95 -1.43 -16.31
C HIS A 56 12.74 -0.13 -16.39
N ASP A 57 12.29 0.82 -17.23
CA ASP A 57 12.92 2.12 -17.42
C ASP A 57 12.91 2.99 -16.15
N MET A 58 11.80 2.97 -15.40
CA MET A 58 11.65 3.85 -14.23
C MET A 58 12.32 3.29 -12.97
N LEU A 59 12.28 1.97 -12.75
CA LEU A 59 12.79 1.38 -11.52
C LEU A 59 14.22 0.86 -11.65
N GLY A 60 14.67 0.49 -12.86
CA GLY A 60 16.01 0.00 -13.19
C GLY A 60 16.43 -1.33 -12.54
N GLN A 61 15.89 -1.63 -11.37
CA GLN A 61 16.17 -2.83 -10.57
C GLN A 61 15.18 -3.98 -10.85
N VAL A 62 14.06 -3.69 -11.50
CA VAL A 62 13.07 -4.70 -11.90
C VAL A 62 13.38 -5.09 -13.33
N SER A 63 13.59 -6.39 -13.57
CA SER A 63 13.79 -6.88 -14.92
C SER A 63 12.51 -6.72 -15.73
N ARG A 64 12.63 -6.52 -17.04
CA ARG A 64 11.47 -6.46 -17.94
C ARG A 64 10.59 -7.72 -17.82
N GLN A 65 11.20 -8.89 -17.65
CA GLN A 65 10.48 -10.16 -17.52
C GLN A 65 9.66 -10.23 -16.22
N ASP A 66 10.21 -9.74 -15.11
CA ASP A 66 9.50 -9.70 -13.83
C ASP A 66 8.34 -8.69 -13.89
N ALA A 67 8.57 -7.54 -14.51
CA ALA A 67 7.55 -6.52 -14.71
C ALA A 67 6.39 -7.04 -15.58
N PHE A 68 6.71 -7.73 -16.68
CA PHE A 68 5.71 -8.37 -17.54
C PHE A 68 4.91 -9.44 -16.78
N SER A 69 5.60 -10.27 -15.99
CA SER A 69 4.97 -11.30 -15.17
C SER A 69 4.06 -10.71 -14.09
N ALA A 70 4.45 -9.57 -13.49
CA ALA A 70 3.62 -8.84 -12.53
C ALA A 70 2.39 -8.23 -13.21
N ALA A 71 2.52 -7.67 -14.41
CA ALA A 71 1.40 -7.14 -15.18
C ALA A 71 0.37 -8.22 -15.53
N LEU A 72 0.83 -9.41 -15.96
CA LEU A 72 -0.04 -10.56 -16.19
C LEU A 72 -0.79 -11.00 -14.93
N LYS A 73 -0.10 -11.05 -13.77
CA LYS A 73 -0.74 -11.39 -12.49
C LYS A 73 -1.76 -10.33 -12.08
N ALA A 74 -1.43 -9.05 -12.23
CA ALA A 74 -2.35 -7.96 -11.93
C ALA A 74 -3.61 -8.06 -12.79
N HIS A 75 -3.46 -8.36 -14.09
CA HIS A 75 -4.60 -8.58 -14.98
C HIS A 75 -5.55 -9.69 -14.48
N ARG A 76 -4.97 -10.78 -13.95
CA ARG A 76 -5.75 -11.92 -13.45
C ARG A 76 -6.41 -11.68 -12.08
N TYR A 77 -5.73 -10.95 -11.18
CA TYR A 77 -6.12 -10.85 -9.77
C TYR A 77 -6.53 -9.44 -9.33
N GLY A 78 -6.53 -8.46 -10.24
CA GLY A 78 -6.75 -7.05 -9.95
C GLY A 78 -5.48 -6.29 -9.56
N GLU A 79 -4.60 -6.92 -8.77
CA GLU A 79 -3.31 -6.36 -8.36
C GLU A 79 -2.20 -7.41 -8.32
N SER A 80 -0.94 -6.96 -8.35
CA SER A 80 0.21 -7.83 -8.12
C SER A 80 1.38 -7.10 -7.46
N SER A 81 2.14 -7.84 -6.66
CA SER A 81 3.43 -7.39 -6.14
C SER A 81 4.42 -7.18 -7.27
N LEU A 82 4.93 -5.96 -7.39
CA LEU A 82 5.98 -5.63 -8.34
C LEU A 82 7.37 -5.78 -7.74
N THR A 83 7.61 -5.14 -6.60
CA THR A 83 8.90 -5.15 -5.92
C THR A 83 8.74 -4.75 -4.45
N THR A 84 9.79 -4.91 -3.65
CA THR A 84 9.84 -4.51 -2.25
C THR A 84 10.85 -3.40 -2.04
N ALA A 85 10.46 -2.37 -1.29
CA ALA A 85 11.33 -1.30 -0.85
C ALA A 85 11.64 -1.47 0.65
N PRO A 86 12.87 -1.14 1.10
CA PRO A 86 13.22 -1.20 2.51
C PRO A 86 12.54 -0.09 3.34
N GLN A 87 12.14 1.01 2.71
CA GLN A 87 11.56 2.18 3.37
C GLN A 87 10.33 2.69 2.63
N ARG A 88 9.36 3.21 3.40
CA ARG A 88 8.14 3.85 2.87
C ARG A 88 8.44 4.90 1.81
N SER A 89 9.34 5.84 2.12
CA SER A 89 9.66 6.96 1.24
C SER A 89 10.25 6.51 -0.10
N VAL A 90 10.90 5.35 -0.14
CA VAL A 90 11.40 4.74 -1.37
C VAL A 90 10.24 4.14 -2.17
N ALA A 91 9.34 3.39 -1.52
CA ALA A 91 8.15 2.86 -2.17
C ALA A 91 7.24 3.96 -2.73
N GLU A 92 6.98 5.02 -1.96
CA GLU A 92 6.19 6.18 -2.41
C GLU A 92 6.82 6.90 -3.59
N ARG A 93 8.16 7.03 -3.61
CA ARG A 93 8.88 7.58 -4.76
C ARG A 93 8.67 6.71 -6.01
N TRP A 94 8.77 5.39 -5.88
CA TRP A 94 8.52 4.46 -6.99
C TRP A 94 7.09 4.54 -7.50
N VAL A 95 6.10 4.55 -6.59
CA VAL A 95 4.69 4.74 -6.94
C VAL A 95 4.48 6.06 -7.68
N LYS A 96 5.10 7.15 -7.22
CA LYS A 96 5.02 8.44 -7.89
C LYS A 96 5.59 8.39 -9.31
N MET A 97 6.77 7.80 -9.51
CA MET A 97 7.40 7.69 -10.84
C MET A 97 6.51 6.89 -11.81
N LEU A 98 5.88 5.82 -11.34
CA LEU A 98 4.92 5.03 -12.13
C LEU A 98 3.65 5.82 -12.46
N THR A 99 3.11 6.55 -11.47
CA THR A 99 1.87 7.33 -11.62
C THR A 99 2.08 8.53 -12.56
N ASP A 100 3.25 9.17 -12.52
CA ASP A 100 3.64 10.22 -13.46
C ASP A 100 3.64 9.70 -14.91
N ARG A 101 3.84 8.40 -15.12
CA ARG A 101 3.76 7.68 -16.40
C ARG A 101 2.41 7.02 -16.67
N LYS A 102 1.37 7.36 -15.90
CA LYS A 102 0.00 6.81 -16.01
C LYS A 102 -0.13 5.33 -15.66
N ILE A 103 0.88 4.72 -15.04
CA ILE A 103 0.78 3.37 -14.50
C ILE A 103 0.14 3.44 -13.11
N THR A 104 -0.92 2.66 -12.89
CA THR A 104 -1.63 2.63 -11.60
C THR A 104 -0.86 1.75 -10.61
N ALA A 105 -0.35 2.37 -9.54
CA ALA A 105 0.45 1.70 -8.53
C ALA A 105 0.08 2.17 -7.12
N SER A 106 0.30 1.32 -6.12
CA SER A 106 0.19 1.68 -4.70
C SER A 106 1.32 1.07 -3.88
N ALA A 107 1.50 1.51 -2.64
CA ALA A 107 2.45 0.94 -1.70
C ALA A 107 1.73 0.51 -0.43
N ARG A 108 2.11 -0.64 0.14
CA ARG A 108 1.61 -1.11 1.44
C ARG A 108 2.74 -1.71 2.29
N PRO A 109 2.62 -1.74 3.63
CA PRO A 109 3.52 -2.51 4.48
C PRO A 109 3.53 -4.00 4.09
N LEU A 110 4.71 -4.63 4.11
CA LEU A 110 4.87 -6.04 3.74
C LEU A 110 4.61 -6.94 4.95
N PHE A 111 3.40 -7.43 5.18
CA PHE A 111 3.20 -8.31 6.34
C PHE A 111 4.02 -9.61 6.24
N PRO A 112 4.72 -10.02 7.32
CA PRO A 112 5.61 -11.18 7.29
C PRO A 112 4.89 -12.50 7.00
N ASP A 113 3.56 -12.52 7.11
CA ASP A 113 2.73 -13.73 6.91
C ASP A 113 1.94 -13.77 5.60
N GLY A 114 2.16 -12.83 4.67
CA GLY A 114 1.55 -12.88 3.33
C GLY A 114 0.00 -12.92 3.33
N ARG A 115 -0.64 -12.41 4.37
CA ARG A 115 -2.10 -12.21 4.47
C ARG A 115 -2.45 -10.74 4.42
#